data_AF-A0A914EF61-F1
#
_entry.id   AF-A0A914EF61-F1
#
_cell.length_a   1.000
_cell.length_b   1.000
_cell.length_c   1.000
_cell.angle_alpha   90.00
_cell.angle_beta   90.00
_cell.angle_gamma   90.00
#
_symmetry.space_group_name_H-M   'P 1'
#
loop_
_entity.id
_entity.type
_entity.pdbx_description
1 polymer ?
#
loop_
_entity_poly.entity_id
_entity_poly.type
_entity_poly.pdbx_seq_one_letter_code
_entity_poly.pdbx_strand_id
1 'polypeptide(L)'
;MTKFTENYLLWHHLGHHLYVCPREEIDEFRVYFEDRPNPVNVAAFIDSYLNRSDIEINKHPCKVPVLQIVGERSAFVQDAEDLHMKLSPMATEFLKLSGCGGNVLNEKPAKVTEALLLFLQGVGLVPWLDVHESVKKISEKFVQKSSL
;
A
#
# COMPACT_ATOMS: atom_id res chain seq x y z
N MET A 1 -18.42 13.05 8.90
CA MET A 1 -17.20 13.33 8.11
C MET A 1 -17.53 14.41 7.07
N THR A 2 -16.60 15.30 6.68
CA THR A 2 -16.89 16.26 5.59
C THR A 2 -16.85 15.54 4.24
N LYS A 3 -17.62 16.01 3.25
CA LYS A 3 -17.60 15.46 1.88
C LYS A 3 -16.20 15.51 1.25
N PHE A 4 -15.40 16.52 1.60
CA PHE A 4 -14.01 16.62 1.15
C PHE A 4 -13.16 15.48 1.69
N THR A 5 -13.21 15.24 3.01
CA THR A 5 -12.46 14.17 3.69
C THR A 5 -12.80 12.80 3.10
N GLU A 6 -14.09 12.53 2.89
CA GLU A 6 -14.57 11.27 2.30
C GLU A 6 -14.04 11.08 0.88
N ASN A 7 -14.25 12.07 0.01
CA ASN A 7 -13.80 12.02 -1.38
C ASN A 7 -12.28 11.87 -1.49
N TYR A 8 -11.54 12.56 -0.61
CA TYR A 8 -10.09 12.43 -0.54
C TYR A 8 -9.66 11.01 -0.18
N LEU A 9 -10.28 10.40 0.84
CA LEU A 9 -9.96 9.03 1.26
C LEU A 9 -10.30 7.99 0.18
N LEU A 10 -11.44 8.15 -0.50
CA LEU A 10 -11.82 7.31 -1.64
C LEU A 10 -10.79 7.41 -2.77
N TRP A 11 -10.43 8.62 -3.18
CA TRP A 11 -9.38 8.85 -4.19
C TRP A 11 -8.03 8.28 -3.75
N HIS A 12 -7.64 8.47 -2.49
CA HIS A 12 -6.37 7.98 -1.95
C HIS A 12 -6.26 6.45 -2.01
N HIS A 13 -7.35 5.71 -1.77
CA HIS A 13 -7.34 4.24 -1.77
C HIS A 13 -7.57 3.64 -3.16
N LEU A 14 -8.51 4.19 -3.92
CA LEU A 14 -8.92 3.63 -5.21
C LEU A 14 -8.15 4.23 -6.39
N GLY A 15 -7.56 5.41 -6.21
CA GLY A 15 -6.80 6.11 -7.24
C GLY A 15 -7.56 6.26 -8.54
N HIS A 16 -6.89 5.95 -9.66
CA HIS A 16 -7.48 6.00 -10.99
C HIS A 16 -8.63 4.99 -11.18
N HIS A 17 -8.74 3.99 -10.30
CA HIS A 17 -9.82 3.01 -10.34
C HIS A 17 -11.17 3.60 -9.92
N LEU A 18 -11.21 4.73 -9.19
CA LEU A 18 -12.45 5.34 -8.69
C LEU A 18 -13.51 5.58 -9.78
N TYR A 19 -13.09 5.89 -11.02
CA TYR A 19 -14.00 6.20 -12.13
C TYR A 19 -14.59 4.98 -12.83
N VAL A 20 -14.02 3.79 -12.60
CA VAL A 20 -14.41 2.54 -13.26
C VAL A 20 -14.79 1.44 -12.26
N CYS A 21 -14.56 1.70 -10.98
CA CYS A 21 -14.89 0.83 -9.86
C CYS A 21 -16.42 0.66 -9.73
N PRO A 22 -16.92 -0.56 -9.49
CA PRO A 22 -18.34 -0.78 -9.21
C PRO A 22 -18.82 0.06 -8.02
N ARG A 23 -20.07 0.52 -8.08
CA ARG A 23 -20.65 1.34 -6.99
C ARG A 23 -20.63 0.61 -5.64
N GLU A 24 -20.85 -0.70 -5.65
CA GLU A 24 -20.86 -1.53 -4.45
C GLU A 24 -19.53 -1.44 -3.68
N GLU A 25 -18.40 -1.50 -4.38
CA GLU A 25 -17.06 -1.38 -3.75
C GLU A 25 -16.82 0.04 -3.20
N ILE A 26 -17.27 1.08 -3.92
CA ILE A 26 -17.22 2.47 -3.42
C ILE A 26 -18.06 2.61 -2.14
N ASP A 27 -19.25 2.02 -2.12
CA ASP A 27 -20.16 2.10 -0.99
C ASP A 27 -19.64 1.29 0.22
N GLU A 28 -18.96 0.16 0.00
CA GLU A 28 -18.24 -0.56 1.07
C GLU A 28 -17.16 0.32 1.72
N PHE A 29 -16.36 1.03 0.91
CA PHE A 29 -15.38 1.97 1.44
C PHE A 29 -16.02 3.12 2.21
N ARG A 30 -17.17 3.64 1.75
CA ARG A 30 -17.92 4.67 2.48
C ARG A 30 -18.37 4.19 3.84
N VAL A 31 -19.00 3.02 3.92
CA VAL A 31 -19.42 2.42 5.19
C VAL A 31 -18.22 2.23 6.12
N TYR A 32 -17.09 1.74 5.58
CA TYR A 32 -15.85 1.59 6.32
C TYR A 32 -15.29 2.91 6.89
N PHE A 33 -15.44 4.02 6.17
CA PHE A 33 -15.01 5.33 6.66
C PHE A 33 -16.02 5.97 7.62
N GLU A 34 -17.32 5.70 7.46
CA GLU A 34 -18.38 6.16 8.36
C GLU A 34 -18.29 5.52 9.75
N ASP A 35 -17.84 4.26 9.83
CA ASP A 35 -17.63 3.54 11.09
C ASP A 35 -16.41 4.03 11.90
N ARG A 36 -15.66 5.03 11.39
CA ARG A 36 -14.48 5.54 12.11
C ARG A 36 -14.86 6.43 13.30
N PRO A 37 -14.25 6.22 14.48
CA PRO A 37 -14.74 6.75 15.74
C PRO A 37 -14.59 8.28 15.92
N ASN A 38 -13.87 8.98 15.03
CA ASN A 38 -13.73 10.44 15.12
C ASN A 38 -13.44 11.12 13.76
N PRO A 39 -14.45 11.69 13.07
CA PRO A 39 -14.27 12.36 11.79
C PRO A 39 -13.48 13.68 11.88
N VAL A 40 -13.43 14.34 13.04
CA VAL A 40 -12.66 15.58 13.25
C VAL A 40 -11.17 15.27 13.24
N ASN A 41 -10.76 14.21 13.94
CA ASN A 41 -9.36 13.78 13.97
C ASN A 41 -8.89 13.30 12.60
N VAL A 42 -9.75 12.59 11.86
CA VAL A 42 -9.44 12.15 10.49
C VAL A 42 -9.22 13.36 9.56
N ALA A 43 -10.06 14.40 9.67
CA ALA A 43 -9.88 15.61 8.89
C ALA A 43 -8.58 16.34 9.24
N ALA A 44 -8.25 16.48 10.53
CA ALA A 44 -6.98 17.07 10.98
C ALA A 44 -5.76 16.27 10.51
N PHE A 45 -5.85 14.93 10.49
CA PHE A 45 -4.79 14.07 9.98
C PHE A 45 -4.56 14.27 8.48
N ILE A 46 -5.64 14.35 7.69
CA ILE A 46 -5.54 14.63 6.25
C ILE A 46 -4.96 16.03 6.01
N ASP A 47 -5.41 17.04 6.74
CA ASP A 47 -4.87 18.40 6.62
C ASP A 47 -3.37 18.45 6.92
N SER A 48 -2.92 17.75 7.97
CA SER A 48 -1.49 17.62 8.28
C SER A 48 -0.72 16.90 7.16
N TYR A 49 -1.30 15.88 6.54
CA TYR A 49 -0.65 15.16 5.44
C TYR A 49 -0.57 15.98 4.16
N LEU A 50 -1.61 16.78 3.86
CA LEU A 50 -1.64 17.66 2.69
C LEU A 50 -0.64 18.82 2.82
N ASN A 51 -0.42 19.33 4.03
CA ASN A 51 0.54 20.40 4.33
C ASN A 51 1.96 19.89 4.64
N ARG A 52 2.29 18.63 4.33
CA ARG A 52 3.62 18.06 4.59
C ARG A 52 4.70 18.76 3.77
N SER A 53 5.90 18.85 4.34
CA SER A 53 7.10 19.26 3.60
C SER A 53 7.69 18.10 2.80
N ASP A 54 8.47 18.42 1.77
CA ASP A 54 9.17 17.43 0.95
C ASP A 54 10.21 16.63 1.76
N ILE A 55 10.39 15.37 1.36
CA ILE A 55 11.47 14.53 1.88
C ILE A 55 12.72 14.77 1.03
N GLU A 56 13.75 15.37 1.64
CA GLU A 56 14.99 15.75 0.95
C GLU A 56 15.99 14.57 0.80
N ILE A 57 15.60 13.52 0.07
CA ILE A 57 16.38 12.27 -0.07
C ILE A 57 17.79 12.49 -0.61
N ASN A 58 17.98 13.47 -1.50
CA ASN A 58 19.29 13.79 -2.06
C ASN A 58 20.26 14.34 -1.00
N LYS A 59 19.74 15.04 0.03
CA LYS A 59 20.56 15.56 1.15
C LYS A 59 20.70 14.53 2.26
N HIS A 60 19.65 13.74 2.48
CA HIS A 60 19.55 12.73 3.54
C HIS A 60 19.20 11.37 2.92
N PRO A 61 20.18 10.69 2.30
CA PRO A 61 19.92 9.43 1.60
C PRO A 61 19.50 8.33 2.59
N CYS A 62 18.58 7.47 2.17
CA CYS A 62 18.18 6.31 2.94
C CYS A 62 19.35 5.33 3.04
N LYS A 63 19.77 5.00 4.27
CA LYS A 63 20.93 4.13 4.55
C LYS A 63 20.56 2.67 4.80
N VAL A 64 19.27 2.36 4.79
CA VAL A 64 18.74 1.00 5.02
C VAL A 64 18.24 0.42 3.71
N PRO A 65 18.21 -0.92 3.56
CA PRO A 65 17.51 -1.56 2.47
C PRO A 65 16.04 -1.14 2.44
N VAL A 66 15.49 -0.91 1.25
CA VAL A 66 14.11 -0.45 1.05
C VAL A 66 13.38 -1.40 0.09
N LEU A 67 12.21 -1.88 0.50
CA LEU A 67 11.25 -2.50 -0.40
C LEU A 67 10.11 -1.51 -0.65
N GLN A 68 10.02 -0.97 -1.86
CA GLN A 68 8.98 -0.05 -2.27
C GLN A 68 7.92 -0.80 -3.09
N ILE A 69 6.66 -0.68 -2.69
CA ILE A 69 5.53 -1.38 -3.33
C ILE A 69 4.47 -0.37 -3.75
N VAL A 70 3.99 -0.48 -4.99
CA VAL A 70 2.87 0.33 -5.50
C VAL A 70 1.95 -0.53 -6.36
N GLY A 71 0.64 -0.30 -6.27
CA GLY A 71 -0.32 -0.90 -7.19
C GLY A 71 -0.39 -0.14 -8.51
N GLU A 72 -0.52 -0.86 -9.62
CA GLU A 72 -0.57 -0.32 -10.99
C GLU A 72 -1.65 0.77 -11.18
N ARG A 73 -2.76 0.69 -10.44
CA ARG A 73 -3.89 1.64 -10.54
C ARG A 73 -3.92 2.67 -9.40
N SER A 74 -2.90 2.69 -8.55
CA SER A 74 -2.78 3.65 -7.44
C SER A 74 -2.71 5.10 -7.95
N ALA A 75 -3.20 6.05 -7.16
CA ALA A 75 -3.03 7.48 -7.44
C ALA A 75 -1.56 7.93 -7.41
N PHE A 76 -0.69 7.14 -6.76
CA PHE A 76 0.66 7.51 -6.39
C PHE A 76 1.73 6.79 -7.23
N VAL A 77 1.37 6.22 -8.38
CA VAL A 77 2.32 5.49 -9.24
C VAL A 77 3.48 6.39 -9.68
N GLN A 78 3.17 7.59 -10.19
CA GLN A 78 4.21 8.52 -10.64
C GLN A 78 5.09 8.97 -9.47
N ASP A 79 4.48 9.34 -8.34
CA ASP A 79 5.22 9.76 -7.14
C ASP A 79 6.14 8.63 -6.62
N ALA A 80 5.69 7.37 -6.71
CA ALA A 80 6.48 6.21 -6.31
C ALA A 80 7.66 5.98 -7.26
N GLU A 81 7.46 6.12 -8.58
CA GLU A 81 8.53 6.02 -9.58
C GLU A 81 9.56 7.15 -9.40
N ASP A 82 9.10 8.39 -9.19
CA ASP A 82 9.97 9.55 -8.94
C ASP A 82 10.77 9.40 -7.63
N LEU A 83 10.15 8.83 -6.59
CA LEU A 83 10.81 8.48 -5.35
C LEU A 83 11.87 7.40 -5.58
N HIS A 84 11.55 6.36 -6.33
CA HIS A 84 12.47 5.27 -6.64
C HIS A 84 13.74 5.76 -7.33
N MET A 85 13.60 6.69 -8.30
CA MET A 85 14.73 7.30 -9.01
C MET A 85 15.70 8.06 -8.10
N LYS A 86 15.24 8.54 -6.93
CA LYS A 86 16.06 9.26 -5.95
C LYS A 86 16.69 8.33 -4.91
N LEU A 87 16.24 7.08 -4.80
CA LEU A 87 16.77 6.09 -3.88
C LEU A 87 17.99 5.38 -4.46
N SER A 88 18.79 4.75 -3.59
CA SER A 88 19.97 3.99 -4.02
C SER A 88 19.54 2.74 -4.79
N PRO A 89 19.97 2.56 -6.07
CA PRO A 89 19.62 1.37 -6.85
C PRO A 89 20.17 0.06 -6.28
N MET A 90 21.25 0.13 -5.49
CA MET A 90 21.87 -1.06 -4.89
C MET A 90 21.16 -1.53 -3.62
N ALA A 91 20.34 -0.68 -3.01
CA ALA A 91 19.70 -0.95 -1.71
C ALA A 91 18.17 -0.87 -1.76
N THR A 92 17.59 -0.69 -2.95
CA THR A 92 16.15 -0.48 -3.12
C THR A 92 15.58 -1.45 -4.13
N GLU A 93 14.57 -2.21 -3.72
CA GLU A 93 13.74 -3.02 -4.59
C GLU A 93 12.41 -2.30 -4.85
N PHE A 94 11.97 -2.28 -6.10
CA PHE A 94 10.71 -1.66 -6.51
C PHE A 94 9.77 -2.67 -7.13
N LEU A 95 8.58 -2.80 -6.53
CA LEU A 95 7.55 -3.73 -6.95
C LEU A 95 6.28 -2.99 -7.35
N LYS A 96 5.99 -3.00 -8.65
CA LYS A 96 4.73 -2.52 -9.22
C LYS A 96 3.77 -3.70 -9.42
N LEU A 97 2.73 -3.78 -8.60
CA LEU A 97 1.77 -4.89 -8.61
C LEU A 97 0.64 -4.63 -9.62
N SER A 98 0.47 -5.54 -10.58
CA SER A 98 -0.57 -5.44 -11.59
C SER A 98 -1.97 -5.72 -11.06
N GLY A 99 -2.95 -5.06 -11.64
CA GLY A 99 -4.37 -5.28 -11.32
C GLY A 99 -4.73 -5.00 -9.87
N CYS A 100 -4.05 -4.06 -9.20
CA CYS A 100 -4.44 -3.54 -7.90
C CYS A 100 -4.29 -2.02 -7.78
N GLY A 101 -5.06 -1.42 -6.89
CA GLY A 101 -5.12 0.01 -6.60
C GLY A 101 -4.17 0.44 -5.48
N GLY A 102 -4.61 1.39 -4.68
CA GLY A 102 -3.84 1.92 -3.56
C GLY A 102 -3.79 0.99 -2.35
N ASN A 103 -4.65 -0.05 -2.27
CA ASN A 103 -4.74 -0.94 -1.12
C ASN A 103 -4.17 -2.34 -1.41
N VAL A 104 -2.90 -2.38 -1.83
CA VAL A 104 -2.18 -3.60 -2.23
C VAL A 104 -2.19 -4.70 -1.16
N LEU A 105 -2.26 -4.32 0.12
CA LEU A 105 -2.29 -5.26 1.25
C LEU A 105 -3.57 -6.07 1.28
N ASN A 106 -4.71 -5.46 0.95
CA ASN A 106 -6.00 -6.14 0.92
C ASN A 106 -6.24 -6.81 -0.44
N GLU A 107 -5.81 -6.18 -1.55
CA GLU A 107 -6.08 -6.68 -2.89
C GLU A 107 -5.16 -7.85 -3.29
N LYS A 108 -3.89 -7.83 -2.88
CA LYS A 108 -2.88 -8.82 -3.25
C LYS A 108 -2.02 -9.27 -2.05
N PRO A 109 -2.61 -9.69 -0.92
CA PRO A 109 -1.88 -10.02 0.31
C PRO A 109 -0.81 -11.10 0.10
N ALA A 110 -1.09 -12.14 -0.69
CA ALA A 110 -0.16 -13.21 -0.96
C ALA A 110 1.10 -12.73 -1.70
N LYS A 111 0.95 -11.82 -2.68
CA LYS A 111 2.06 -11.27 -3.45
C LYS A 111 2.90 -10.29 -2.64
N VAL A 112 2.26 -9.47 -1.82
CA VAL A 112 2.97 -8.60 -0.87
C VAL A 112 3.76 -9.46 0.13
N THR A 113 3.15 -10.52 0.66
CA THR A 113 3.80 -11.43 1.61
C THR A 113 5.02 -12.11 0.98
N GLU A 114 4.88 -12.63 -0.24
CA GLU A 114 5.97 -13.22 -1.02
C GLU A 114 7.12 -12.23 -1.18
N ALA A 115 6.84 -11.01 -1.63
CA ALA A 115 7.84 -9.96 -1.80
C ALA A 115 8.54 -9.59 -0.49
N LEU A 116 7.79 -9.44 0.61
CA LEU A 116 8.35 -9.14 1.93
C LEU A 116 9.29 -10.25 2.41
N LEU A 117 8.90 -11.52 2.26
CA LEU A 117 9.73 -12.65 2.69
C LEU A 117 11.01 -12.77 1.87
N LEU A 118 10.92 -12.58 0.54
CA LEU A 118 12.08 -12.54 -0.34
C LEU A 118 13.03 -11.39 0.02
N PHE A 119 12.49 -10.21 0.29
CA PHE A 119 13.29 -9.06 0.74
C PHE A 119 14.00 -9.35 2.07
N LEU A 120 13.30 -9.91 3.06
CA LEU A 120 13.92 -10.29 4.34
C LEU A 120 14.98 -11.39 4.17
N GLN A 121 14.79 -12.30 3.22
CA GLN A 121 15.77 -13.31 2.86
C GLN A 121 17.01 -12.67 2.22
N GLY A 122 16.83 -11.72 1.30
CA GLY A 122 17.91 -10.96 0.66
C GLY A 122 18.73 -10.12 1.63
N VAL A 123 18.10 -9.59 2.69
CA VAL A 123 18.78 -8.88 3.79
C VAL A 123 19.45 -9.84 4.79
N GLY A 124 19.19 -11.15 4.68
CA GLY A 124 19.83 -12.19 5.49
C GLY A 124 19.15 -12.50 6.83
N LEU A 125 17.91 -12.03 7.03
CA LEU A 125 17.16 -12.26 8.28
C LEU A 125 16.48 -13.64 8.33
N VAL A 126 16.02 -14.14 7.18
CA VAL A 126 15.33 -15.44 7.07
C VAL A 126 15.91 -16.34 5.95
N PRO A 127 17.23 -16.59 5.92
CA PRO A 127 17.90 -17.23 4.78
C PRO A 127 17.40 -18.64 4.44
N TRP A 128 16.94 -19.39 5.44
CA TRP A 128 16.52 -20.79 5.33
C TRP A 128 15.01 -20.98 5.10
N LEU A 129 14.26 -19.88 4.98
CA LEU A 129 12.80 -19.97 4.84
C LEU A 129 12.45 -20.40 3.41
N ASP A 130 11.68 -21.48 3.27
CA ASP A 130 10.99 -21.76 2.01
C ASP A 130 9.81 -20.77 1.87
N VAL A 131 10.03 -19.73 1.07
CA VAL A 131 9.05 -18.67 0.84
C VAL A 131 7.79 -19.22 0.17
N HIS A 132 7.94 -20.09 -0.83
CA HIS A 132 6.78 -20.63 -1.56
C HIS A 132 5.90 -21.49 -0.66
N GLU A 133 6.50 -22.37 0.14
CA GLU A 133 5.76 -23.18 1.11
C GLU A 133 5.07 -22.30 2.16
N SER A 134 5.76 -21.27 2.64
CA SER A 134 5.24 -20.35 3.66
C SER A 134 4.05 -19.54 3.15
N VAL A 135 4.16 -18.96 1.94
CA VAL A 135 3.08 -18.19 1.31
C VAL A 135 1.88 -19.07 1.02
N LYS A 136 2.10 -20.32 0.58
CA LYS A 136 1.02 -21.29 0.37
C LYS A 136 0.26 -21.57 1.67
N LYS A 137 0.96 -21.91 2.76
CA LYS A 137 0.36 -22.15 4.08
C LYS A 137 -0.41 -20.95 4.60
N ILE A 138 0.10 -19.74 4.38
CA ILE A 138 -0.57 -18.49 4.78
C ILE A 138 -1.86 -18.31 3.96
N SER A 139 -1.79 -18.46 2.65
CA SER A 139 -2.93 -18.30 1.75
C SER A 139 -4.05 -19.29 2.06
N GLU A 140 -3.70 -20.55 2.34
CA GLU A 140 -4.67 -21.59 2.74
C GLU A 140 -5.41 -21.23 4.04
N LYS A 141 -4.71 -20.68 5.04
CA LYS A 141 -5.34 -20.22 6.30
C LYS A 141 -6.26 -19.02 6.10
N PHE A 142 -5.95 -18.10 5.19
CA PHE A 142 -6.82 -16.97 4.88
C PHE A 142 -8.13 -17.41 4.21
N VAL A 143 -8.06 -18.35 3.25
CA VAL A 143 -9.26 -18.89 2.59
C VAL A 143 -10.20 -19.58 3.58
N GLN A 144 -9.65 -20.33 4.54
CA GLN A 144 -10.44 -20.99 5.59
C GLN A 144 -11.14 -20.03 6.55
N LYS A 145 -10.61 -18.81 6.72
CA LYS A 145 -11.16 -17.81 7.65
C LYS A 145 -12.27 -16.95 7.03
N SER A 146 -12.29 -16.82 5.69
CA SER A 146 -13.34 -16.09 4.96
C SER A 146 -14.56 -16.96 4.59
N SER A 147 -14.52 -18.26 4.90
CA SER A 147 -15.60 -19.23 4.65
C SER A 147 -16.37 -19.61 5.93
N LEU A 148 -16.16 -18.86 7.01
CA LEU A 148 -16.89 -18.88 8.29
C LEU A 148 -17.55 -17.51 8.49
#